data_AF-A0A8E0UVG1-F1
#
_entry.id   AF-A0A8E0UVG1-F1
#
_cell.length_a   1.000
_cell.length_b   1.000
_cell.length_c   1.000
_cell.angle_alpha   90.00
_cell.angle_beta   90.00
_cell.angle_gamma   90.00
#
_symmetry.space_group_name_H-M   'P 1'
#
loop_
_entity.id
_entity.type
_entity.pdbx_description
1 polymer ?
#
loop_
_entity_poly.entity_id
_entity_poly.type
_entity_poly.pdbx_seq_one_letter_code
_entity_poly.pdbx_strand_id
1 'polypeptide(L)'
;MARQKWNVDFHMANLFEADRNRENGARIGYVMHPHCWLLVDRFLGHRVVKQNLRAFTQAIEMYWRAHRTLWMPDLIHETDEYPCYENAAPWIKQNYPTYAAGTFDRTHMSLSPLIIRDIQTLIAVATQEHEKTLGHAMKLHSIVADIPVEIIMMITDTIYQSRPPCHERILDTRNVLEAFQWKLPDSYWQMRCNPNLVFEVQDIIKAGTQIDWAYFCLGLHELLLQEDWYCNSGLYFRGRILYLIECIRGSLSNTI
;
A
#
# COMPACT_ATOMS: atom_id res chain seq x y z
N MET A 1 35.25 32.88 19.79
CA MET A 1 34.73 31.50 19.67
C MET A 1 34.51 31.20 18.20
N ALA A 2 35.28 30.28 17.62
CA ALA A 2 35.13 29.89 16.22
C ALA A 2 33.84 29.08 16.06
N ARG A 3 32.87 29.59 15.28
CA ARG A 3 31.68 28.83 14.87
C ARG A 3 32.15 27.54 14.20
N GLN A 4 31.72 26.39 14.70
CA GLN A 4 31.98 25.09 14.08
C GLN A 4 31.50 25.14 12.63
N LYS A 5 32.43 25.01 11.68
CA LYS A 5 32.22 25.11 10.22
C LYS A 5 31.25 24.05 9.64
N TRP A 6 30.77 23.14 10.49
CA TRP A 6 30.00 21.96 10.12
C TRP A 6 28.51 22.05 10.49
N ASN A 7 28.14 22.94 11.42
CA ASN A 7 26.74 23.15 11.78
C ASN A 7 26.22 24.34 10.98
N VAL A 8 25.54 24.02 9.88
CA VAL A 8 24.78 25.00 9.12
C VAL A 8 23.40 25.11 9.72
N ASP A 9 23.05 26.28 10.22
CA ASP A 9 21.71 26.55 10.74
C ASP A 9 20.70 26.66 9.58
N PHE A 10 19.57 25.97 9.72
CA PHE A 10 18.44 26.04 8.79
C PHE A 10 17.17 26.40 9.54
N HIS A 11 16.33 27.22 8.92
CA HIS A 11 14.97 27.48 9.34
C HIS A 11 14.01 26.58 8.57
N MET A 12 12.97 26.07 9.23
CA MET A 12 11.93 25.29 8.55
C MET A 12 11.21 26.18 7.53
N ALA A 13 11.08 25.71 6.30
CA ALA A 13 10.35 26.40 5.25
C ALA A 13 8.85 26.48 5.59
N ASN A 14 8.24 27.65 5.42
CA ASN A 14 6.80 27.79 5.53
C ASN A 14 6.16 27.37 4.19
N LEU A 15 5.46 26.24 4.18
CA LEU A 15 4.82 25.70 2.99
C LEU A 15 3.48 26.37 2.66
N PHE A 16 2.77 26.90 3.66
CA PHE A 16 1.39 27.34 3.50
C PHE A 16 1.27 28.82 3.19
N GLU A 17 2.18 29.62 3.73
CA GLU A 17 2.15 31.07 3.66
C GLU A 17 3.45 31.62 3.08
N ALA A 18 3.55 32.95 3.05
CA ALA A 18 4.80 33.63 2.74
C ALA A 18 5.86 33.28 3.79
N ASP A 19 7.03 32.82 3.32
CA ASP A 19 8.13 32.41 4.19
C ASP A 19 8.98 33.62 4.58
N ARG A 20 8.63 34.22 5.73
CA ARG A 20 9.37 35.37 6.29
C ARG A 20 10.86 35.07 6.52
N ASN A 21 11.23 33.82 6.80
CA ASN A 21 12.65 33.45 6.97
C ASN A 21 13.37 33.55 5.61
N ARG A 22 12.74 33.06 4.54
CA ARG A 22 13.24 33.20 3.17
C ARG A 22 13.34 34.67 2.75
N GLU A 23 12.33 35.49 3.04
CA GLU A 23 12.32 36.94 2.74
C GLU A 23 13.45 37.70 3.45
N ASN A 24 13.78 37.29 4.68
CA ASN A 24 14.87 37.85 5.47
C ASN A 24 16.27 37.29 5.08
N GLY A 25 16.36 36.49 4.00
CA GLY A 25 17.61 35.92 3.52
C GLY A 25 18.17 34.76 4.36
N ALA A 26 17.36 34.17 5.24
CA ALA A 26 17.76 33.01 6.03
C ALA A 26 17.86 31.75 5.16
N ARG A 27 18.72 30.81 5.56
CA ARG A 27 18.78 29.49 4.94
C ARG A 27 17.59 28.67 5.41
N ILE A 28 16.83 28.14 4.46
CA ILE A 28 15.64 27.34 4.74
C ILE A 28 15.84 25.87 4.39
N GLY A 29 15.17 25.00 5.14
CA GLY A 29 15.13 23.55 4.92
C GLY A 29 13.69 23.05 4.92
N TYR A 30 13.42 22.04 4.10
CA TYR A 30 12.12 21.36 4.07
C TYR A 30 12.21 20.13 4.97
N VAL A 31 11.39 20.10 6.02
CA VAL A 31 11.37 18.97 6.96
C VAL A 31 10.56 17.84 6.36
N MET A 32 11.09 16.62 6.45
CA MET A 32 10.42 15.41 6.00
C MET A 32 10.67 14.31 7.02
N HIS A 33 9.63 13.55 7.36
CA HIS A 33 9.77 12.38 8.21
C HIS A 33 10.70 11.35 7.55
N PRO A 34 11.55 10.63 8.31
CA PRO A 34 12.42 9.60 7.77
C PRO A 34 11.68 8.56 6.93
N HIS A 35 10.49 8.12 7.36
CA HIS A 35 9.66 7.18 6.61
C HIS A 35 9.18 7.76 5.27
N CYS A 36 8.73 9.02 5.25
CA CYS A 36 8.33 9.69 4.01
C CYS A 36 9.51 9.83 3.03
N TRP A 37 10.72 10.09 3.54
CA TRP A 37 11.92 10.14 2.70
C TRP A 37 12.25 8.79 2.06
N LEU A 38 12.12 7.70 2.81
CA LEU A 38 12.30 6.34 2.28
C LEU A 38 11.21 5.96 1.26
N LEU A 39 9.97 6.43 1.47
CA LEU A 39 8.90 6.25 0.49
C LEU A 39 9.17 7.02 -0.81
N VAL A 40 9.72 8.23 -0.72
CA VAL A 40 10.12 9.00 -1.89
C VAL A 40 11.18 8.24 -2.71
N ASP A 41 12.13 7.58 -2.06
CA ASP A 41 13.07 6.68 -2.75
C ASP A 41 12.33 5.52 -3.42
N ARG A 42 11.39 4.88 -2.72
CA ARG A 42 10.60 3.77 -3.25
C ARG A 42 9.80 4.15 -4.49
N PHE A 43 9.21 5.34 -4.53
CA PHE A 43 8.29 5.77 -5.60
C PHE A 43 8.98 6.49 -6.75
N LEU A 44 9.90 7.41 -6.44
CA LEU A 44 10.52 8.30 -7.43
C LEU A 44 11.98 7.96 -7.69
N GLY A 45 12.61 7.22 -6.78
CA GLY A 45 14.05 6.98 -6.80
C GLY A 45 14.81 8.16 -6.21
N HIS A 46 15.57 7.91 -5.15
CA HIS A 46 16.33 8.92 -4.43
C HIS A 46 17.31 9.68 -5.34
N ARG A 47 17.91 9.00 -6.33
CA ARG A 47 18.82 9.65 -7.29
C ARG A 47 18.11 10.70 -8.13
N VAL A 48 16.91 10.39 -8.62
CA VAL A 48 16.10 11.31 -9.44
C VAL A 48 15.72 12.53 -8.62
N VAL A 49 15.25 12.30 -7.38
CA VAL A 49 14.84 13.39 -6.47
C VAL A 49 16.03 14.25 -6.06
N LYS A 50 17.19 13.67 -5.74
CA LYS A 50 18.40 14.43 -5.41
C LYS A 50 18.86 15.32 -6.57
N GLN A 51 18.85 14.79 -7.80
CA GLN A 51 19.23 15.55 -8.99
C GLN A 51 18.25 16.70 -9.30
N ASN A 52 16.98 16.54 -8.91
CA ASN A 52 15.91 17.47 -9.21
C ASN A 52 15.30 18.09 -7.94
N LEU A 53 16.09 18.24 -6.87
CA LEU A 53 15.57 18.57 -5.54
C LEU A 53 14.77 19.87 -5.52
N ARG A 54 15.22 20.89 -6.28
CA ARG A 54 14.51 22.16 -6.42
C ARG A 54 13.12 21.98 -7.03
N ALA A 55 13.02 21.27 -8.15
CA ALA A 55 11.74 21.01 -8.82
C ALA A 55 10.81 20.19 -7.93
N PHE A 56 11.36 19.19 -7.23
CA PHE A 56 10.61 18.37 -6.27
C PHE A 56 10.04 19.22 -5.12
N THR A 57 10.85 20.07 -4.48
CA THR A 57 10.37 20.94 -3.39
C THR A 57 9.36 21.98 -3.89
N GLN A 58 9.53 22.52 -5.10
CA GLN A 58 8.59 23.46 -5.70
C GLN A 58 7.23 22.82 -6.00
N ALA A 59 7.23 21.61 -6.56
CA ALA A 59 6.00 20.88 -6.86
C ALA A 59 5.22 20.53 -5.58
N ILE A 60 5.93 20.10 -4.53
CA ILE A 60 5.38 19.89 -3.19
C ILE A 60 4.75 21.20 -2.66
N GLU A 61 5.50 22.30 -2.69
CA GLU A 61 5.02 23.61 -2.20
C GLU A 61 3.77 24.08 -2.96
N MET A 62 3.78 23.99 -4.30
CA MET A 62 2.64 24.36 -5.14
C MET A 62 1.41 23.49 -4.85
N TYR A 63 1.61 22.17 -4.78
CA TYR A 63 0.52 21.23 -4.55
C TYR A 63 -0.13 21.44 -3.18
N TRP A 64 0.67 21.56 -2.12
CA TRP A 64 0.15 21.74 -0.76
C TRP A 64 -0.51 23.09 -0.53
N ARG A 65 -0.03 24.16 -1.17
CA ARG A 65 -0.72 25.46 -1.13
C ARG A 65 -2.11 25.38 -1.74
N ALA A 66 -2.26 24.63 -2.83
CA ALA A 66 -3.56 24.43 -3.49
C ALA A 66 -4.47 23.46 -2.73
N HIS A 67 -3.90 22.51 -1.96
CA HIS A 67 -4.65 21.43 -1.31
C HIS A 67 -4.35 21.34 0.20
N ARG A 68 -4.50 22.47 0.90
CA ARG A 68 -4.14 22.58 2.33
C ARG A 68 -4.83 21.55 3.22
N THR A 69 -6.08 21.19 2.90
CA THR A 69 -6.88 20.20 3.65
C THR A 69 -6.35 18.77 3.50
N LEU A 70 -5.60 18.47 2.45
CA LEU A 70 -5.00 17.15 2.25
C LEU A 70 -3.70 16.99 3.04
N TRP A 71 -3.16 18.08 3.60
CA TRP A 71 -2.01 18.04 4.48
C TRP A 71 -2.47 17.68 5.89
N MET A 72 -2.37 16.40 6.25
CA MET A 72 -2.53 15.98 7.65
C MET A 72 -1.15 15.72 8.24
N PRO A 73 -0.71 16.54 9.21
CA PRO A 73 0.49 16.23 9.97
C PRO A 73 0.30 15.01 10.87
N ASP A 74 -0.95 14.73 11.24
CA ASP A 74 -1.27 13.72 12.24
C ASP A 74 -1.46 12.33 11.62
N LEU A 75 -0.78 11.35 12.24
CA LEU A 75 -0.96 9.91 11.98
C LEU A 75 -2.26 9.36 12.60
N ILE A 76 -3.01 10.24 13.26
CA ILE A 76 -4.19 9.95 14.05
C ILE A 76 -5.41 10.52 13.34
N HIS A 77 -6.48 9.74 13.25
CA HIS A 77 -7.78 10.25 12.80
C HIS A 77 -8.92 9.54 13.52
N GLU A 78 -10.01 10.26 13.73
CA GLU A 78 -11.29 9.73 14.21
C GLU A 78 -12.12 9.26 13.01
N THR A 79 -12.84 8.14 13.17
CA THR A 79 -13.60 7.51 12.08
C THR A 79 -14.83 8.30 11.63
N ASP A 80 -15.33 9.21 12.48
CA ASP A 80 -16.49 10.05 12.20
C ASP A 80 -16.15 11.29 11.35
N GLU A 81 -14.98 11.90 11.59
CA GLU A 81 -14.49 13.03 10.81
C GLU A 81 -13.83 12.60 9.49
N TYR A 82 -13.11 11.47 9.50
CA TYR A 82 -12.37 10.97 8.34
C TYR A 82 -12.56 9.46 8.15
N PRO A 83 -13.57 9.03 7.40
CA PRO A 83 -13.78 7.61 7.13
C PRO A 83 -12.56 6.98 6.46
N CYS A 84 -12.04 5.90 7.05
CA CYS A 84 -10.84 5.17 6.62
C CYS A 84 -10.77 4.90 5.11
N TYR A 85 -11.92 4.65 4.47
CA TYR A 85 -12.01 4.19 3.09
C TYR A 85 -12.37 5.27 2.06
N GLU A 86 -12.85 6.44 2.48
CA GLU A 86 -13.25 7.50 1.54
C GLU A 86 -12.07 7.99 0.69
N ASN A 87 -10.89 8.07 1.31
CA ASN A 87 -9.64 8.47 0.67
C ASN A 87 -8.70 7.30 0.34
N ALA A 88 -9.21 6.07 0.39
CA ALA A 88 -8.41 4.90 0.09
C ALA A 88 -8.05 4.80 -1.41
N ALA A 89 -6.93 4.14 -1.71
CA ALA A 89 -6.53 3.87 -3.08
C ALA A 89 -7.62 3.07 -3.84
N PRO A 90 -7.80 3.24 -5.16
CA PRO A 90 -8.86 2.56 -5.92
C PRO A 90 -8.91 1.04 -5.73
N TRP A 91 -7.75 0.39 -5.64
CA TRP A 91 -7.67 -1.06 -5.39
C TRP A 91 -8.18 -1.44 -3.99
N ILE A 92 -7.97 -0.61 -2.97
CA ILE A 92 -8.55 -0.82 -1.64
C ILE A 92 -10.07 -0.65 -1.70
N LYS A 93 -10.56 0.36 -2.44
CA LYS A 93 -11.99 0.57 -2.66
C LYS A 93 -12.69 -0.61 -3.36
N GLN A 94 -11.96 -1.45 -4.09
CA GLN A 94 -12.50 -2.68 -4.69
C GLN A 94 -12.50 -3.86 -3.71
N ASN A 95 -11.77 -3.77 -2.61
CA ASN A 95 -11.51 -4.88 -1.69
C ASN A 95 -11.97 -4.63 -0.25
N TYR A 96 -12.58 -3.48 0.06
CA TYR A 96 -13.14 -3.21 1.38
C TYR A 96 -14.53 -3.84 1.56
N PRO A 97 -14.86 -4.31 2.79
CA PRO A 97 -16.17 -4.87 3.07
C PRO A 97 -17.26 -3.80 2.99
N THR A 98 -18.37 -4.10 2.33
CA THR A 98 -19.51 -3.18 2.18
C THR A 98 -20.35 -3.06 3.46
N TYR A 99 -20.06 -3.85 4.49
CA TYR A 99 -20.83 -3.84 5.74
C TYR A 99 -20.43 -2.66 6.63
N ALA A 100 -21.45 -1.84 6.91
CA ALA A 100 -21.41 -0.70 7.80
C ALA A 100 -20.80 -1.07 9.15
N ALA A 101 -19.68 -0.43 9.49
CA ALA A 101 -19.27 -0.31 10.87
C ALA A 101 -20.45 0.29 11.64
N GLY A 102 -20.88 -0.40 12.70
CA GLY A 102 -21.64 0.26 13.75
C GLY A 102 -20.87 1.51 14.16
N THR A 103 -21.59 2.62 14.29
CA THR A 103 -21.11 3.94 14.70
C THR A 103 -20.49 3.89 16.09
N PHE A 104 -19.27 3.38 16.18
CA PHE A 104 -18.39 3.57 17.31
C PHE A 104 -17.30 4.48 16.82
N ASP A 105 -17.26 5.69 17.39
CA ASP A 105 -16.15 6.60 17.23
C ASP A 105 -14.86 5.89 17.68
N ARG A 106 -13.96 5.66 16.72
CA ARG A 106 -12.66 5.00 16.94
C ARG A 106 -11.57 5.95 16.49
N THR A 107 -10.56 6.06 17.34
CA THR A 107 -9.30 6.74 16.99
C THR A 107 -8.33 5.72 16.41
N HIS A 108 -7.94 5.91 15.15
CA HIS A 108 -6.89 5.11 14.51
C HIS A 108 -5.54 5.82 14.60
N MET A 109 -4.47 5.04 14.81
CA MET A 109 -3.10 5.52 14.76
C MET A 109 -2.31 4.68 13.78
N SER A 110 -1.91 5.28 12.67
CA SER A 110 -1.20 4.54 11.64
C SER A 110 0.26 4.29 12.01
N LEU A 111 0.66 3.02 11.92
CA LEU A 111 2.04 2.59 12.08
C LEU A 111 2.86 2.88 10.80
N SER A 112 4.06 2.29 10.72
CA SER A 112 5.00 2.59 9.64
C SER A 112 4.41 2.26 8.25
N PRO A 113 4.32 3.24 7.33
CA PRO A 113 3.88 2.97 5.96
C PRO A 113 4.94 2.23 5.14
N LEU A 114 6.16 2.08 5.66
CA LEU A 114 7.24 1.37 4.96
C LEU A 114 7.26 -0.13 5.28
N ILE A 115 6.98 -0.49 6.53
CA ILE A 115 7.07 -1.87 7.02
C ILE A 115 5.75 -2.25 7.65
N ILE A 116 5.00 -3.14 6.99
CA ILE A 116 3.75 -3.68 7.52
C ILE A 116 4.02 -5.07 8.07
N ARG A 117 4.05 -5.21 9.40
CA ARG A 117 4.47 -6.44 10.09
C ARG A 117 3.59 -7.63 9.76
N ASP A 118 2.28 -7.45 9.70
CA ASP A 118 1.37 -8.56 9.41
C ASP A 118 1.53 -9.09 7.99
N ILE A 119 1.89 -8.23 7.03
CA ILE A 119 2.26 -8.66 5.67
C ILE A 119 3.57 -9.45 5.71
N GLN A 120 4.57 -9.02 6.49
CA GLN A 120 5.82 -9.79 6.66
C GLN A 120 5.58 -11.17 7.29
N THR A 121 4.72 -11.23 8.30
CA THR A 121 4.30 -12.49 8.93
C THR A 121 3.59 -13.38 7.92
N LEU A 122 2.66 -12.82 7.14
CA LEU A 122 1.94 -13.54 6.10
C LEU A 122 2.88 -14.11 5.03
N ILE A 123 3.90 -13.36 4.62
CA ILE A 123 4.94 -13.86 3.69
C ILE A 123 5.67 -15.04 4.31
N ALA A 124 6.12 -14.93 5.56
CA ALA A 124 6.85 -16.00 6.23
C ALA A 124 6.02 -17.30 6.30
N VAL A 125 4.72 -17.19 6.58
CA VAL A 125 3.81 -18.35 6.58
C VAL A 125 3.60 -18.88 5.16
N ALA A 126 3.36 -18.01 4.17
CA ALA A 126 3.18 -18.43 2.77
C ALA A 126 4.42 -19.13 2.19
N THR A 127 5.62 -18.73 2.61
CA THR A 127 6.88 -19.43 2.26
C THR A 127 6.90 -20.84 2.86
N GLN A 128 6.53 -20.99 4.14
CA GLN A 128 6.50 -22.31 4.80
C GLN A 128 5.44 -23.23 4.21
N GLU A 129 4.27 -22.71 3.84
CA GLU A 129 3.21 -23.50 3.21
C GLU A 129 3.66 -24.05 1.84
N HIS A 130 4.36 -23.24 1.05
CA HIS A 130 4.95 -23.69 -0.22
C HIS A 130 5.86 -24.92 -0.04
N GLU A 131 6.68 -24.94 1.01
CA GLU A 131 7.57 -26.06 1.33
C GLU A 131 6.77 -27.33 1.69
N LYS A 132 5.63 -27.20 2.37
CA LYS A 132 4.75 -28.32 2.72
C LYS A 132 4.04 -28.92 1.51
N THR A 133 3.56 -28.10 0.58
CA THR A 133 2.82 -28.56 -0.61
C THR A 133 3.69 -29.40 -1.55
N LEU A 134 5.01 -29.24 -1.53
CA LEU A 134 5.95 -30.09 -2.27
C LEU A 134 5.98 -31.54 -1.76
N GLY A 135 5.54 -31.79 -0.52
CA GLY A 135 5.66 -33.08 0.17
C GLY A 135 4.46 -34.02 0.07
N HIS A 136 3.26 -33.55 -0.28
CA HIS A 136 2.04 -34.36 -0.29
C HIS A 136 1.10 -33.94 -1.43
N ALA A 137 1.00 -34.77 -2.47
CA ALA A 137 -0.06 -34.66 -3.46
C ALA A 137 -0.60 -36.06 -3.79
N MET A 138 -1.59 -36.52 -3.03
CA MET A 138 -2.48 -37.59 -3.50
C MET A 138 -3.41 -36.96 -4.53
N LYS A 139 -3.24 -37.32 -5.81
CA LYS A 139 -4.14 -36.86 -6.88
C LYS A 139 -5.51 -37.50 -6.71
N LEU A 140 -6.52 -36.68 -6.39
CA LEU A 140 -7.91 -37.07 -6.54
C LEU A 140 -8.26 -37.03 -8.02
N HIS A 141 -8.55 -38.18 -8.64
CA HIS A 141 -8.98 -38.23 -10.03
C HIS A 141 -10.46 -37.83 -10.14
N SER A 142 -10.72 -36.57 -10.49
CA SER A 142 -12.03 -36.04 -10.83
C SER A 142 -11.95 -35.33 -12.18
N ILE A 143 -12.94 -35.52 -13.05
CA ILE A 143 -13.04 -34.81 -14.34
C ILE A 143 -13.01 -33.28 -14.13
N VAL A 144 -13.53 -32.82 -12.99
CA VAL A 144 -13.56 -31.39 -12.62
C VAL A 144 -12.16 -30.87 -12.23
N ALA A 145 -11.26 -31.74 -11.78
CA ALA A 145 -9.88 -31.35 -11.47
C ALA A 145 -9.04 -31.08 -12.73
N ASP A 146 -9.39 -31.70 -13.87
CA ASP A 146 -8.60 -31.69 -15.10
C ASP A 146 -9.07 -30.65 -16.15
N ILE A 147 -9.81 -29.62 -15.73
CA ILE A 147 -10.29 -28.57 -16.65
C ILE A 147 -9.18 -27.55 -17.01
N PRO A 148 -9.29 -26.85 -18.17
CA PRO A 148 -8.29 -25.85 -18.55
C PRO A 148 -8.17 -24.71 -17.53
N VAL A 149 -6.95 -24.18 -17.37
CA VAL A 149 -6.64 -23.14 -16.39
C VAL A 149 -7.47 -21.87 -16.59
N GLU A 150 -7.83 -21.55 -17.83
CA GLU A 150 -8.68 -20.42 -18.17
C GLU A 150 -10.08 -20.58 -17.57
N ILE A 151 -10.62 -21.81 -17.53
CA ILE A 151 -11.91 -22.09 -16.90
C ILE A 151 -11.81 -21.94 -15.39
N ILE A 152 -10.73 -22.43 -14.77
CA ILE A 152 -10.46 -22.26 -13.33
C ILE A 152 -10.39 -20.77 -12.96
N MET A 153 -9.70 -19.98 -13.78
CA MET A 153 -9.63 -18.52 -13.63
C MET A 153 -11.01 -17.90 -13.72
N MET A 154 -11.81 -18.25 -14.73
CA MET A 154 -13.19 -17.74 -14.87
C MET A 154 -14.09 -18.11 -13.69
N ILE A 155 -13.98 -19.32 -13.15
CA ILE A 155 -14.75 -19.75 -11.97
C ILE A 155 -14.32 -18.93 -10.75
N THR A 156 -13.02 -18.77 -10.54
CA THR A 156 -12.50 -17.99 -9.42
C THR A 156 -12.90 -16.51 -9.55
N ASP A 157 -12.80 -15.93 -10.75
CA ASP A 157 -13.27 -14.59 -11.06
C ASP A 157 -14.77 -14.43 -10.78
N THR A 158 -15.57 -15.45 -11.12
CA THR A 158 -17.02 -15.45 -10.85
C THR A 158 -17.29 -15.43 -9.34
N ILE A 159 -16.56 -16.20 -8.53
CA ILE A 159 -16.66 -16.13 -7.06
C ILE A 159 -16.36 -14.70 -6.60
N TYR A 160 -15.26 -14.10 -7.10
CA TYR A 160 -14.85 -12.74 -6.75
C TYR A 160 -15.86 -11.66 -7.12
N GLN A 161 -16.55 -11.82 -8.26
CA GLN A 161 -17.52 -10.86 -8.80
C GLN A 161 -18.94 -11.06 -8.24
N SER A 162 -19.28 -12.27 -7.80
CA SER A 162 -20.63 -12.61 -7.33
C SER A 162 -20.99 -11.95 -6.00
N ARG A 163 -20.00 -11.53 -5.21
CA ARG A 163 -20.17 -10.99 -3.86
C ARG A 163 -19.22 -9.83 -3.60
N PRO A 164 -19.61 -8.85 -2.76
CA PRO A 164 -18.68 -7.86 -2.24
C PRO A 164 -17.56 -8.54 -1.43
N PRO A 165 -16.46 -7.82 -1.12
CA PRO A 165 -15.41 -8.34 -0.25
C PRO A 165 -15.97 -8.81 1.10
N CYS A 166 -15.86 -10.12 1.36
CA CYS A 166 -16.32 -10.77 2.59
C CYS A 166 -15.54 -12.06 2.85
N HIS A 167 -15.66 -12.59 4.06
CA HIS A 167 -14.95 -13.80 4.48
C HIS A 167 -15.40 -15.02 3.67
N GLU A 168 -16.70 -15.12 3.38
CA GLU A 168 -17.28 -16.24 2.61
C GLU A 168 -16.70 -16.32 1.20
N ARG A 169 -16.45 -15.18 0.54
CA ARG A 169 -15.81 -15.14 -0.79
C ARG A 169 -14.42 -15.74 -0.78
N ILE A 170 -13.65 -15.46 0.28
CA ILE A 170 -12.28 -15.98 0.46
C ILE A 170 -12.34 -17.48 0.77
N LEU A 171 -13.23 -17.89 1.67
CA LEU A 171 -13.44 -19.30 2.02
C LEU A 171 -13.92 -20.13 0.83
N ASP A 172 -14.89 -19.65 0.05
CA ASP A 172 -15.37 -20.33 -1.16
C ASP A 172 -14.24 -20.52 -2.16
N THR A 173 -13.36 -19.52 -2.31
CA THR A 173 -12.17 -19.63 -3.16
C THR A 173 -11.19 -20.68 -2.63
N ARG A 174 -10.85 -20.66 -1.33
CA ARG A 174 -9.98 -21.68 -0.70
C ARG A 174 -10.54 -23.09 -0.90
N ASN A 175 -11.83 -23.27 -0.59
CA ASN A 175 -12.52 -24.55 -0.67
C ASN A 175 -12.52 -25.12 -2.10
N VAL A 176 -12.77 -24.29 -3.11
CA VAL A 176 -12.76 -24.72 -4.51
C VAL A 176 -11.36 -25.12 -4.96
N LEU A 177 -10.34 -24.33 -4.62
CA LEU A 177 -8.94 -24.66 -4.95
C LEU A 177 -8.50 -25.96 -4.28
N GLU A 178 -8.84 -26.15 -3.00
CA GLU A 178 -8.49 -27.35 -2.24
C GLU A 178 -9.27 -28.58 -2.71
N ALA A 179 -10.59 -28.49 -2.86
CA ALA A 179 -11.44 -29.62 -3.24
C ALA A 179 -11.08 -30.19 -4.62
N PHE A 180 -10.73 -29.33 -5.58
CA PHE A 180 -10.36 -29.75 -6.93
C PHE A 180 -8.85 -29.80 -7.16
N GLN A 181 -8.05 -29.51 -6.13
CA GLN A 181 -6.58 -29.41 -6.23
C GLN A 181 -6.13 -28.48 -7.36
N TRP A 182 -6.92 -27.43 -7.62
CA TRP A 182 -6.66 -26.49 -8.69
C TRP A 182 -5.49 -25.60 -8.34
N LYS A 183 -4.61 -25.40 -9.33
CA LYS A 183 -3.50 -24.46 -9.24
C LYS A 183 -3.65 -23.42 -10.34
N LEU A 184 -3.70 -22.17 -9.91
CA LEU A 184 -3.66 -21.02 -10.81
C LEU A 184 -2.22 -20.47 -10.93
N PRO A 185 -1.87 -19.84 -12.06
CA PRO A 185 -0.54 -19.27 -12.25
C PRO A 185 -0.23 -18.20 -11.20
N ASP A 186 1.02 -18.11 -10.76
CA ASP A 186 1.46 -17.09 -9.80
C ASP A 186 1.09 -15.67 -10.24
N SER A 187 1.20 -15.38 -11.54
CA SER A 187 0.86 -14.08 -12.11
C SER A 187 -0.61 -13.69 -11.86
N TYR A 188 -1.52 -14.66 -11.82
CA TYR A 188 -2.93 -14.42 -11.52
C TYR A 188 -3.10 -13.86 -10.09
N TRP A 189 -2.46 -14.48 -9.11
CA TRP A 189 -2.50 -14.04 -7.72
C TRP A 189 -1.72 -12.75 -7.49
N GLN A 190 -0.54 -12.61 -8.10
CA GLN A 190 0.29 -11.41 -8.01
C GLN A 190 -0.47 -10.15 -8.48
N MET A 191 -1.21 -10.24 -9.59
CA MET A 191 -2.03 -9.14 -10.09
C MET A 191 -3.12 -8.73 -9.10
N ARG A 192 -3.67 -9.68 -8.34
CA ARG A 192 -4.72 -9.43 -7.34
C ARG A 192 -4.21 -8.79 -6.05
N CYS A 193 -2.89 -8.75 -5.82
CA CYS A 193 -2.28 -8.18 -4.62
C CYS A 193 -1.80 -6.72 -4.76
N ASN A 194 -1.98 -6.09 -5.93
CA ASN A 194 -1.50 -4.74 -6.26
C ASN A 194 -0.04 -4.45 -5.82
N PRO A 195 0.95 -4.93 -6.59
CA PRO A 195 2.37 -4.78 -6.26
C PRO A 195 2.85 -3.32 -6.12
N ASN A 196 2.13 -2.36 -6.68
CA ASN A 196 2.48 -0.94 -6.57
C ASN A 196 2.13 -0.35 -5.20
N LEU A 197 1.10 -0.88 -4.55
CA LEU A 197 0.68 -0.48 -3.21
C LEU A 197 1.28 -1.39 -2.13
N VAL A 198 1.31 -2.70 -2.37
CA VAL A 198 1.89 -3.66 -1.45
C VAL A 198 3.33 -3.93 -1.87
N PHE A 199 4.26 -3.12 -1.38
CA PHE A 199 5.67 -3.16 -1.77
C PHE A 199 6.31 -4.52 -1.60
N GLU A 200 5.91 -5.21 -0.54
CA GLU A 200 6.40 -6.53 -0.20
C GLU A 200 6.14 -7.53 -1.34
N VAL A 201 5.01 -7.42 -2.04
CA VAL A 201 4.70 -8.24 -3.22
C VAL A 201 5.69 -7.96 -4.34
N GLN A 202 5.96 -6.68 -4.62
CA GLN A 202 6.93 -6.31 -5.65
C GLN A 202 8.34 -6.77 -5.29
N ASP A 203 8.71 -6.73 -4.01
CA ASP A 203 10.01 -7.20 -3.53
C ASP A 203 10.17 -8.71 -3.67
N ILE A 204 9.13 -9.48 -3.32
CA ILE A 204 9.10 -10.94 -3.52
C ILE A 204 9.25 -11.28 -5.00
N ILE A 205 8.49 -10.62 -5.89
CA ILE A 205 8.55 -10.84 -7.34
C ILE A 205 9.97 -10.54 -7.86
N LYS A 206 10.56 -9.40 -7.47
CA LYS A 206 11.91 -9.02 -7.90
C LYS A 206 12.99 -9.96 -7.38
N ALA A 207 12.83 -10.45 -6.15
CA ALA A 207 13.77 -11.39 -5.53
C ALA A 207 13.64 -12.81 -6.09
N GLY A 208 12.54 -13.13 -6.79
CA GLY A 208 12.24 -14.50 -7.24
C GLY A 208 11.96 -15.46 -6.08
N THR A 209 11.55 -14.93 -4.93
CA THR A 209 11.27 -15.74 -3.73
C THR A 209 10.08 -16.65 -3.99
N GLN A 210 10.26 -17.95 -3.75
CA GLN A 210 9.21 -18.95 -3.88
C GLN A 210 8.28 -18.88 -2.67
N ILE A 211 6.99 -18.63 -2.91
CA ILE A 211 5.94 -18.60 -1.89
C ILE A 211 4.65 -19.21 -2.45
N ASP A 212 3.73 -19.62 -1.58
CA ASP A 212 2.38 -19.94 -2.00
C ASP A 212 1.61 -18.65 -2.26
N TRP A 213 1.51 -18.27 -3.54
CA TRP A 213 0.84 -17.04 -3.96
C TRP A 213 -0.67 -17.05 -3.73
N ALA A 214 -1.31 -18.23 -3.78
CA ALA A 214 -2.74 -18.34 -3.49
C ALA A 214 -2.99 -18.08 -2.00
N TYR A 215 -2.21 -18.73 -1.13
CA TYR A 215 -2.27 -18.53 0.31
C TYR A 215 -1.99 -17.06 0.68
N PHE A 216 -0.93 -16.48 0.13
CA PHE A 216 -0.57 -15.08 0.38
C PHE A 216 -1.68 -14.13 -0.08
N CYS A 217 -2.20 -14.29 -1.30
CA CYS A 217 -3.23 -13.39 -1.84
C CYS A 217 -4.51 -13.44 -1.00
N LEU A 218 -4.96 -14.64 -0.62
CA LEU A 218 -6.18 -14.83 0.15
C LEU A 218 -6.02 -14.31 1.59
N GLY A 219 -4.86 -14.56 2.22
CA GLY A 219 -4.54 -13.99 3.54
C GLY A 219 -4.42 -12.46 3.52
N LEU A 220 -3.89 -11.88 2.45
CA LEU A 220 -3.85 -10.42 2.30
C LEU A 220 -5.26 -9.84 2.18
N HIS A 221 -6.16 -10.54 1.47
CA HIS A 221 -7.56 -10.14 1.39
C HIS A 221 -8.26 -10.26 2.75
N GLU A 222 -7.95 -11.27 3.57
CA GLU A 222 -8.46 -11.38 4.95
C GLU A 222 -8.04 -10.20 5.82
N LEU A 223 -6.78 -9.78 5.75
CA LEU A 223 -6.29 -8.59 6.44
C LEU A 223 -7.06 -7.33 6.01
N LEU A 224 -7.35 -7.18 4.71
CA LEU A 224 -8.11 -6.04 4.18
C LEU A 224 -9.59 -6.02 4.59
N LEU A 225 -10.16 -7.14 5.03
CA LEU A 225 -11.51 -7.17 5.59
C LEU A 225 -11.57 -6.53 6.99
N GLN A 226 -10.43 -6.31 7.64
CA GLN A 226 -10.35 -5.69 8.95
C GLN A 226 -10.08 -4.18 8.80
N GLU A 227 -11.11 -3.36 9.04
CA GLU A 227 -10.99 -1.90 8.97
C GLU A 227 -9.90 -1.34 9.89
N ASP A 228 -9.90 -1.77 11.15
CA ASP A 228 -8.90 -1.34 12.12
C ASP A 228 -7.48 -1.71 11.63
N TRP A 229 -7.32 -2.87 11.00
CA TRP A 229 -6.03 -3.28 10.46
C TRP A 229 -5.58 -2.37 9.32
N TYR A 230 -6.43 -2.08 8.35
CA TYR A 230 -6.05 -1.24 7.20
C TYR A 230 -5.54 0.14 7.64
N CYS A 231 -6.21 0.75 8.61
CA CYS A 231 -5.86 2.08 9.12
C CYS A 231 -4.64 2.05 10.05
N ASN A 232 -4.55 1.07 10.96
CA ASN A 232 -3.45 1.01 11.93
C ASN A 232 -2.16 0.37 11.37
N SER A 233 -2.24 -0.49 10.35
CA SER A 233 -1.07 -1.22 9.80
C SER A 233 -0.01 -0.33 9.14
N GLY A 234 -0.39 0.88 8.70
CA GLY A 234 0.42 1.74 7.83
C GLY A 234 0.01 1.67 6.35
N LEU A 235 -0.83 0.71 5.95
CA LEU A 235 -1.26 0.55 4.55
C LEU A 235 -2.11 1.74 4.07
N TYR A 236 -3.01 2.25 4.90
CA TYR A 236 -3.77 3.46 4.61
C TYR A 236 -2.87 4.65 4.27
N PHE A 237 -1.91 4.96 5.15
CA PHE A 237 -0.97 6.07 4.91
C PHE A 237 -0.09 5.81 3.69
N ARG A 238 0.33 4.56 3.45
CA ARG A 238 1.08 4.19 2.23
C ARG A 238 0.27 4.51 0.97
N GLY A 239 -0.99 4.11 0.92
CA GLY A 239 -1.88 4.38 -0.21
C GLY A 239 -2.14 5.86 -0.43
N ARG A 240 -2.34 6.60 0.66
CA ARG A 240 -2.50 8.05 0.62
C ARG A 240 -1.24 8.76 0.11
N ILE A 241 -0.06 8.40 0.62
CA ILE A 241 1.21 8.99 0.18
C ILE A 241 1.45 8.69 -1.31
N LEU A 242 1.18 7.47 -1.75
CA LEU A 242 1.26 7.11 -3.16
C LEU A 242 0.35 7.98 -4.02
N TYR A 243 -0.92 8.14 -3.63
CA TYR A 243 -1.86 9.01 -4.31
C TYR A 243 -1.36 10.46 -4.40
N LEU A 244 -0.86 11.01 -3.30
CA LEU A 244 -0.33 12.38 -3.26
C LEU A 244 0.89 12.56 -4.16
N ILE A 245 1.81 11.59 -4.17
CA ILE A 245 2.98 11.61 -5.06
C ILE A 245 2.54 11.54 -6.53
N GLU A 246 1.54 10.73 -6.85
CA GLU A 246 0.96 10.66 -8.19
C GLU A 246 0.33 11.99 -8.62
N CYS A 247 -0.40 12.67 -7.73
CA CYS A 247 -0.94 14.00 -8.01
C CYS A 247 0.18 15.03 -8.26
N ILE A 248 1.23 15.03 -7.43
CA ILE A 248 2.40 15.91 -7.61
C ILE A 248 3.10 15.62 -8.94
N ARG A 249 3.25 14.34 -9.32
CA ARG A 249 3.83 13.93 -10.61
C ARG A 249 2.98 14.39 -11.79
N GLY A 250 1.65 14.31 -11.68
CA GLY A 250 0.72 14.83 -12.68
C GLY A 250 0.86 16.34 -12.86
N SER A 251 0.99 17.09 -11.76
CA SER A 251 1.24 18.54 -11.83
C SER A 251 2.58 18.89 -12.50
N LEU A 252 3.64 18.12 -12.24
CA LEU A 252 4.96 18.29 -12.88
C LEU A 252 4.90 18.07 -14.41
N SER A 253 4.14 17.06 -14.84
CA SER A 253 4.02 16.71 -16.27
C SER A 253 3.21 17.73 -17.07
N ASN A 254 2.31 18.48 -16.42
CA ASN A 254 1.53 19.56 -17.05
C ASN A 254 2.27 20.91 -17.08
N THR A 255 3.48 20.99 -16.52
CA THR A 255 4.28 22.23 -16.43
C THR A 255 5.48 22.21 -17.39
N ILE A 256 5.66 21.15 -18.18
CA ILE A 256 6.72 21.00 -19.21
C ILE A 256 6.08 21.06 -20.60
#